data_AF-A0A412IJT0-F1
#
_entry.id   AF-A0A412IJT0-F1
#
_cell.length_a   1.000
_cell.length_b   1.000
_cell.length_c   1.000
_cell.angle_alpha   90.00
_cell.angle_beta   90.00
_cell.angle_gamma   90.00
#
_symmetry.space_group_name_H-M   'P 1'
#
loop_
_entity.id
_entity.type
_entity.pdbx_description
1 polymer ?
#
loop_
_entity_poly.entity_id
_entity_poly.type
_entity_poly.pdbx_seq_one_letter_code
_entity_poly.pdbx_strand_id
1 'polypeptide(L)'
;MKTIKLTLALLAFAICMGSCAMILGIDKGVMMSVQKGMSQKEVSSILGKPDYRRFDHDVEEWEFVKNVADNAGWTTIIVSFIDGRVISMDSFRADAPPSPVAVYPSVEVNGNIPSRPHANIGNGMNERDFQSLYNKVKAKPFKDDQLDLLEAGIGNRGLSCKQCVRMMSIYRFDDDKLEVLKILAPNISDRENYDEIINALDFISSEEKARSILGIKK
;
A
#
# COMPACT_ATOMS: atom_id res chain seq x y z
N MET A 1 -1.92 62.49 14.59
CA MET A 1 -2.88 61.84 13.65
C MET A 1 -2.22 61.32 12.37
N LYS A 2 -1.35 62.09 11.69
CA LYS A 2 -0.73 61.66 10.41
C LYS A 2 0.18 60.42 10.55
N THR A 3 0.97 60.35 11.62
CA THR A 3 1.86 59.22 11.91
C THR A 3 1.13 57.92 12.27
N ILE A 4 0.00 58.02 12.99
CA ILE A 4 -0.85 56.87 13.35
C ILE A 4 -1.55 56.29 12.11
N LYS A 5 -1.99 57.13 11.18
CA LYS A 5 -2.57 56.68 9.90
C LYS A 5 -1.53 56.00 9.00
N LEU A 6 -0.28 56.46 9.04
CA LEU A 6 0.84 55.89 8.27
C LEU A 6 1.28 54.53 8.84
N THR A 7 1.35 54.39 10.17
CA THR A 7 1.68 53.10 10.80
C THR A 7 0.58 52.07 10.63
N LEU A 8 -0.70 52.48 10.69
CA LEU A 8 -1.83 51.59 10.43
C LEU A 8 -1.89 51.14 8.96
N ALA A 9 -1.52 52.00 8.02
CA ALA A 9 -1.42 51.66 6.60
C ALA A 9 -0.27 50.69 6.29
N LEU A 10 0.89 50.86 6.96
CA LEU A 10 2.03 49.94 6.83
C LEU A 10 1.73 48.57 7.45
N LEU A 11 1.01 48.52 8.58
CA LEU A 11 0.59 47.27 9.20
C LEU A 11 -0.44 46.53 8.32
N ALA A 12 -1.36 47.25 7.67
CA ALA A 12 -2.30 46.68 6.72
C ALA A 12 -1.61 46.15 5.44
N PHE A 13 -0.56 46.82 4.97
CA PHE A 13 0.23 46.38 3.81
C PHE A 13 1.06 45.11 4.11
N ALA A 14 1.58 44.98 5.34
CA ALA A 14 2.33 43.80 5.78
C ALA A 14 1.44 42.54 5.90
N ILE A 15 0.15 42.70 6.23
CA ILE A 15 -0.81 41.59 6.30
C ILE A 15 -1.22 41.10 4.89
N CYS A 16 -1.15 41.96 3.87
CA CYS A 16 -1.49 41.62 2.49
C CYS A 16 -0.41 40.84 1.72
N MET A 17 0.81 40.69 2.25
CA MET A 17 1.87 39.88 1.62
C MET A 17 1.84 38.39 2.05
N GLY A 18 0.89 37.99 2.91
CA GLY A 18 0.74 36.61 3.37
C GLY A 18 0.02 35.67 2.41
N SER A 19 -0.39 36.14 1.23
CA SER A 19 -1.19 35.37 0.28
C SER A 19 -0.65 35.51 -1.14
N CYS A 20 0.43 34.80 -1.42
CA CYS A 20 0.78 34.38 -2.77
C CYS A 20 1.09 32.88 -2.72
N ALA A 21 0.05 32.04 -2.82
CA ALA A 21 0.24 30.72 -3.41
C ALA A 21 0.58 30.97 -4.88
N MET A 22 1.86 31.21 -5.15
CA MET A 22 2.36 31.30 -6.51
C MET A 22 2.12 29.92 -7.13
N ILE A 23 1.11 29.81 -8.00
CA ILE A 23 0.96 28.68 -8.93
C ILE A 23 2.06 28.86 -9.97
N LEU A 24 3.31 28.70 -9.56
CA LEU A 24 4.43 28.55 -10.47
C LEU A 24 4.46 27.09 -10.87
N GLY A 25 4.48 26.86 -12.18
CA GLY A 25 4.74 25.52 -12.69
C GLY A 25 6.08 25.00 -12.19
N ILE A 26 6.21 23.69 -12.09
CA ILE A 26 7.45 23.04 -11.68
C ILE A 26 8.24 22.62 -12.91
N ASP A 27 9.57 22.73 -12.82
CA ASP A 27 10.45 22.17 -13.84
C ASP A 27 10.35 20.63 -13.86
N LYS A 28 10.43 20.03 -15.04
CA LYS A 28 10.33 18.58 -15.21
C LYS A 28 11.46 17.85 -14.48
N GLY A 29 12.69 18.37 -14.53
CA GLY A 29 13.83 17.80 -13.81
C GLY A 29 13.66 17.88 -12.29
N VAL A 30 13.07 18.97 -11.79
CA VAL A 30 12.70 19.11 -10.37
C VAL A 30 11.65 18.08 -9.95
N MET A 31 10.60 17.87 -10.73
CA MET A 31 9.63 16.79 -10.48
C MET A 31 10.31 15.42 -10.40
N MET A 32 11.15 15.10 -11.39
CA MET A 32 11.86 13.82 -11.49
C MET A 32 12.95 13.63 -10.42
N SER A 33 13.23 14.66 -9.61
CA SER A 33 14.19 14.56 -8.50
C SER A 33 13.64 13.82 -7.29
N VAL A 34 12.31 13.61 -7.21
CA VAL A 34 11.71 12.79 -6.14
C VAL A 34 12.14 11.33 -6.32
N GLN A 35 12.75 10.76 -5.29
CA GLN A 35 13.29 9.40 -5.30
C GLN A 35 12.73 8.56 -4.16
N LYS A 36 12.77 7.24 -4.36
CA LYS A 36 12.44 6.26 -3.33
C LYS A 36 13.26 6.51 -2.07
N GLY A 37 12.61 6.47 -0.91
CA GLY A 37 13.21 6.66 0.41
C GLY A 37 13.22 8.10 0.93
N MET A 38 12.95 9.10 0.08
CA MET A 38 12.81 10.50 0.51
C MET A 38 11.71 10.66 1.56
N SER A 39 11.91 11.56 2.51
CA SER A 39 10.92 11.90 3.52
C SER A 39 9.81 12.79 2.97
N GLN A 40 8.65 12.80 3.63
CA GLN A 40 7.56 13.73 3.34
C GLN A 40 7.99 15.20 3.32
N LYS A 41 8.96 15.57 4.17
CA LYS A 41 9.50 16.95 4.22
C LYS A 41 10.33 17.27 2.97
N GLU A 42 11.15 16.33 2.52
CA GLU A 42 11.92 16.47 1.27
C GLU A 42 10.99 16.56 0.06
N VAL A 43 9.97 15.70 -0.02
CA VAL A 43 8.96 15.77 -1.08
C VAL A 43 8.20 17.10 -1.03
N SER A 44 7.83 17.58 0.16
CA SER A 44 7.19 18.89 0.32
C SER A 44 8.08 20.05 -0.15
N SER A 45 9.40 19.91 0.00
CA SER A 45 10.34 20.92 -0.45
C SER A 45 10.49 20.96 -1.97
N ILE A 46 10.22 19.83 -2.65
CA ILE A 46 10.33 19.68 -4.10
C ILE A 46 9.01 20.04 -4.79
N LEU A 47 7.90 19.46 -4.32
CA LEU A 47 6.57 19.55 -4.96
C LEU A 47 5.64 20.55 -4.27
N GLY A 48 6.03 21.10 -3.12
CA GLY A 48 5.18 21.95 -2.29
C GLY A 48 4.18 21.14 -1.47
N LYS A 49 3.07 21.78 -1.09
CA LYS A 49 1.98 21.09 -0.39
C LYS A 49 1.15 20.24 -1.36
N PRO A 50 0.65 19.06 -0.93
CA PRO A 50 -0.23 18.24 -1.76
C PRO A 50 -1.60 18.88 -1.94
N ASP A 51 -2.22 18.63 -3.09
CA ASP A 51 -3.57 19.08 -3.42
C ASP A 51 -4.61 18.13 -2.81
N TYR A 52 -4.34 16.82 -2.84
CA TYR A 52 -5.11 15.82 -2.13
C TYR A 52 -4.20 14.90 -1.32
N ARG A 53 -4.73 14.41 -0.21
CA ARG A 53 -4.04 13.50 0.70
C ARG A 53 -5.00 12.41 1.11
N ARG A 54 -4.56 11.16 0.98
CA ARG A 54 -5.29 9.96 1.40
C ARG A 54 -4.37 9.09 2.24
N PHE A 55 -4.92 8.39 3.22
CA PHE A 55 -4.19 7.47 4.07
C PHE A 55 -4.99 6.19 4.20
N ASP A 56 -4.32 5.06 4.00
CA ASP A 56 -4.87 3.73 4.09
C ASP A 56 -3.86 2.85 4.82
N HIS A 57 -4.17 2.51 6.08
CA HIS A 57 -3.28 1.77 6.98
C HIS A 57 -1.88 2.38 7.07
N ASP A 58 -0.85 1.64 6.68
CA ASP A 58 0.56 2.05 6.72
C ASP A 58 0.97 2.90 5.51
N VAL A 59 0.09 3.03 4.50
CA VAL A 59 0.36 3.77 3.28
C VAL A 59 -0.34 5.12 3.30
N GLU A 60 0.45 6.17 3.14
CA GLU A 60 -0.05 7.51 2.93
C GLU A 60 0.22 7.94 1.49
N GLU A 61 -0.76 8.47 0.77
CA GLU A 61 -0.57 8.96 -0.60
C GLU A 61 -0.89 10.44 -0.72
N TRP A 62 0.00 11.15 -1.40
CA TRP A 62 -0.12 12.55 -1.73
C TRP A 62 -0.28 12.70 -3.23
N GLU A 63 -1.30 13.45 -3.61
CA GLU A 63 -1.59 13.78 -4.99
C GLU A 63 -1.34 15.27 -5.21
N PHE A 64 -0.61 15.57 -6.27
CA PHE A 64 -0.27 16.92 -6.69
C PHE A 64 -0.75 17.15 -8.12
N VAL A 65 -1.42 18.27 -8.34
CA VAL A 65 -1.83 18.73 -9.66
C VAL A 65 -0.97 19.94 -10.02
N LYS A 66 0.03 19.71 -10.87
CA LYS A 66 1.04 20.73 -11.21
C LYS A 66 1.03 21.05 -12.69
N ASN A 67 1.25 22.31 -13.01
CA ASN A 67 1.65 22.70 -14.35
C ASN A 67 3.15 22.38 -14.47
N VAL A 68 3.52 21.38 -15.26
CA VAL A 68 4.94 20.99 -15.43
C VAL A 68 5.44 21.62 -16.72
N ALA A 69 6.57 22.32 -16.66
CA ALA A 69 7.17 22.94 -17.84
C ALA A 69 7.41 21.89 -18.94
N ASP A 70 7.19 22.29 -20.20
CA ASP A 70 7.26 21.43 -21.40
C ASP A 70 6.18 20.34 -21.53
N ASN A 71 5.24 20.23 -20.58
CA ASN A 71 4.01 19.45 -20.76
C ASN A 71 2.87 20.33 -21.27
N ALA A 72 2.20 19.89 -22.34
CA ALA A 72 0.91 20.46 -22.74
C ALA A 72 -0.15 19.94 -21.76
N GLY A 73 -0.42 20.68 -20.68
CA GLY A 73 -1.51 20.38 -19.73
C GLY A 73 -1.09 20.24 -18.26
N TRP A 74 -2.07 19.96 -17.40
CA TRP A 74 -1.85 19.66 -15.99
C TRP A 74 -1.31 18.23 -15.82
N THR A 75 -0.32 18.06 -14.97
CA THR A 75 0.24 16.75 -14.62
C THR A 75 -0.23 16.38 -13.21
N THR A 76 -0.83 15.21 -13.09
CA THR A 76 -1.12 14.57 -11.80
C THR A 76 0.11 13.77 -11.39
N ILE A 77 0.59 14.00 -10.18
CA ILE A 77 1.71 13.30 -9.57
C ILE A 77 1.20 12.65 -8.30
N ILE A 78 1.34 11.33 -8.18
CA ILE A 78 0.94 10.57 -7.00
C ILE A 78 2.21 10.04 -6.34
N VAL A 79 2.40 10.33 -5.06
CA VAL A 79 3.53 9.86 -4.26
C VAL A 79 2.99 9.08 -3.07
N SER A 80 3.38 7.81 -2.93
CA SER A 80 2.98 6.96 -1.81
C SER A 80 4.12 6.83 -0.81
N PHE A 81 3.79 6.79 0.48
CA PHE A 81 4.71 6.76 1.61
C PHE A 81 4.39 5.61 2.55
N ILE A 82 5.41 4.99 3.13
CA ILE A 82 5.31 4.13 4.33
C ILE A 82 6.30 4.69 5.36
N ASP A 83 5.88 4.79 6.63
CA ASP A 83 6.69 5.38 7.71
C ASP A 83 7.24 6.78 7.35
N GLY A 84 6.46 7.56 6.59
CA GLY A 84 6.84 8.88 6.12
C GLY A 84 7.92 8.92 5.02
N ARG A 85 8.25 7.77 4.40
CA ARG A 85 9.25 7.65 3.33
C ARG A 85 8.63 7.22 2.00
N VAL A 86 9.07 7.80 0.90
CA VAL A 86 8.58 7.50 -0.46
C VAL A 86 8.83 6.03 -0.81
N ILE A 87 7.78 5.31 -1.18
CA ILE A 87 7.86 3.94 -1.68
C ILE A 87 7.54 3.83 -3.18
N SER A 88 6.73 4.74 -3.71
CA SER A 88 6.34 4.81 -5.12
C SER A 88 6.00 6.24 -5.54
N MET A 89 6.15 6.51 -6.84
CA MET A 89 5.73 7.74 -7.48
C MET A 89 5.25 7.43 -8.90
N ASP A 90 4.11 8.01 -9.28
CA ASP A 90 3.60 8.01 -10.65
C ASP A 90 3.31 9.45 -11.09
N SER A 91 3.47 9.74 -12.38
CA SER A 91 3.15 11.05 -12.95
C SER A 91 2.57 10.91 -14.35
N PHE A 92 1.37 11.42 -14.57
CA PHE A 92 0.66 11.34 -15.84
C PHE A 92 -0.07 12.64 -16.15
N ARG A 93 -0.38 12.86 -17.43
CA ARG A 93 -1.16 14.02 -17.86
C ARG A 93 -2.63 13.81 -17.52
N ALA A 94 -3.26 14.79 -16.87
CA ALA A 94 -4.66 14.71 -16.46
C ALA A 94 -5.64 14.73 -17.65
N ASP A 95 -5.21 15.28 -18.80
CA ASP A 95 -5.97 15.36 -20.04
C ASP A 95 -5.62 14.24 -21.04
N ALA A 96 -4.69 13.34 -20.70
CA ALA A 96 -4.44 12.18 -21.53
C ALA A 96 -5.67 11.26 -21.48
N PRO A 97 -6.25 10.87 -22.63
CA PRO A 97 -7.24 9.80 -22.62
C PRO A 97 -6.63 8.59 -21.91
N PRO A 98 -7.40 7.86 -21.08
CA PRO A 98 -6.89 6.64 -20.47
C PRO A 98 -6.28 5.80 -21.59
N SER A 99 -5.03 5.36 -21.40
CA SER A 99 -4.33 4.53 -22.39
C SER A 99 -5.32 3.46 -22.85
N PRO A 100 -5.58 3.31 -24.17
CA PRO A 100 -6.64 2.44 -24.66
C PRO A 100 -6.46 1.08 -24.02
N VAL A 101 -7.37 0.73 -23.12
CA VAL A 101 -7.44 -0.61 -22.56
C VAL A 101 -7.72 -1.48 -23.77
N ALA A 102 -6.71 -2.21 -24.25
CA ALA A 102 -6.90 -3.15 -25.34
C ALA A 102 -7.95 -4.15 -24.88
N VAL A 103 -9.19 -3.98 -25.33
CA VAL A 103 -10.27 -4.94 -25.15
C VAL A 103 -9.93 -6.09 -26.09
N TYR A 104 -9.16 -7.04 -25.60
CA TYR A 104 -8.92 -8.28 -26.34
C TYR A 104 -10.23 -9.07 -26.37
N PRO A 105 -10.70 -9.52 -27.55
CA PRO A 105 -11.77 -10.50 -27.60
C PRO A 105 -11.33 -11.75 -26.86
N SER A 106 -12.22 -12.33 -26.05
CA SER A 106 -11.97 -13.54 -25.27
C SER A 106 -11.63 -14.70 -26.22
N VAL A 107 -10.33 -14.99 -26.39
CA VAL A 107 -9.88 -16.20 -27.08
C VAL A 107 -9.86 -17.33 -26.06
N GLU A 108 -10.85 -18.21 -26.14
CA GLU A 108 -10.84 -19.50 -25.47
C GLU A 108 -9.82 -20.43 -26.16
N VAL A 109 -8.52 -20.35 -25.81
CA VAL A 109 -7.56 -21.42 -26.17
C VAL A 109 -6.50 -21.60 -25.09
N ASN A 110 -6.59 -22.77 -24.46
CA ASN A 110 -5.57 -23.60 -23.82
C ASN A 110 -4.09 -23.19 -24.07
N GLY A 111 -3.38 -22.82 -23.00
CA GLY A 111 -1.90 -22.84 -22.97
C GLY A 111 -1.21 -21.52 -22.64
N ASN A 112 -0.60 -21.46 -21.44
CA ASN A 112 0.52 -20.61 -21.01
C ASN A 112 0.53 -19.14 -21.48
N ILE A 113 -0.19 -18.29 -20.75
CA ILE A 113 0.05 -16.83 -20.74
C ILE A 113 1.00 -16.52 -19.55
N PRO A 114 2.18 -15.91 -19.76
CA PRO A 114 2.98 -15.38 -18.67
C PRO A 114 2.19 -14.24 -18.05
N SER A 115 1.66 -14.50 -16.85
CA SER A 115 0.92 -13.50 -16.10
C SER A 115 1.84 -12.34 -15.75
N ARG A 116 1.58 -11.17 -16.34
CA ARG A 116 2.16 -9.90 -15.87
C ARG A 116 1.71 -9.74 -14.40
N PRO A 117 2.64 -9.53 -13.45
CA PRO A 117 2.24 -9.30 -12.06
C PRO A 117 1.53 -7.94 -12.02
N HIS A 118 0.22 -7.98 -11.78
CA HIS A 118 -0.45 -6.81 -11.22
C HIS A 118 0.26 -6.56 -9.88
N ALA A 119 0.92 -5.41 -9.78
CA ALA A 119 1.46 -4.97 -8.51
C ALA A 119 0.26 -4.72 -7.58
N ASN A 120 0.02 -5.70 -6.70
CA ASN A 120 -0.81 -5.54 -5.51
C ASN A 120 -0.10 -4.48 -4.65
N ILE A 121 -0.49 -3.22 -4.84
CA ILE A 121 -0.07 -2.13 -3.96
C ILE A 121 -1.03 -2.21 -2.78
N GLY A 122 -0.56 -2.90 -1.74
CA GLY A 122 -1.33 -3.23 -0.55
C GLY A 122 -1.56 -4.74 -0.42
N ASN A 123 -1.10 -5.29 0.69
CA ASN A 123 -1.69 -6.45 1.35
C ASN A 123 -1.35 -7.81 0.72
N GLY A 124 -0.15 -8.27 1.07
CA GLY A 124 0.23 -9.67 0.94
C GLY A 124 0.27 -10.23 -0.48
N MET A 125 0.49 -11.54 -0.55
CA MET A 125 0.53 -12.33 -1.77
C MET A 125 -0.77 -12.10 -2.56
N ASN A 126 -0.67 -11.83 -3.86
CA ASN A 126 -1.89 -11.67 -4.67
C ASN A 126 -2.71 -12.98 -4.69
N GLU A 127 -4.01 -12.87 -4.94
CA GLU A 127 -4.92 -14.02 -4.86
C GLU A 127 -4.52 -15.19 -5.77
N ARG A 128 -3.96 -14.92 -6.95
CA ARG A 128 -3.53 -16.00 -7.87
C ARG A 128 -2.36 -16.78 -7.31
N ASP A 129 -1.36 -16.08 -6.77
CA ASP A 129 -0.21 -16.70 -6.14
C ASP A 129 -0.60 -17.43 -4.86
N PHE A 130 -1.49 -16.85 -4.06
CA PHE A 130 -2.02 -17.47 -2.85
C PHE A 130 -2.76 -18.77 -3.18
N GLN A 131 -3.65 -18.76 -4.16
CA GLN A 131 -4.41 -19.94 -4.59
C GLN A 131 -3.50 -21.04 -5.13
N SER A 132 -2.46 -20.67 -5.87
CA SER A 132 -1.44 -21.61 -6.34
C SER A 132 -0.72 -22.28 -5.17
N LEU A 133 -0.31 -21.51 -4.16
CA LEU A 133 0.31 -22.04 -2.95
C LEU A 133 -0.66 -22.93 -2.16
N TYR A 134 -1.85 -22.43 -1.88
CA TYR A 134 -2.90 -23.14 -1.15
C TYR A 134 -3.21 -24.52 -1.76
N ASN A 135 -3.41 -24.59 -3.08
CA ASN A 135 -3.69 -25.84 -3.77
C ASN A 135 -2.49 -26.81 -3.73
N LYS A 136 -1.25 -26.30 -3.80
CA LYS A 136 -0.05 -27.13 -3.69
C LYS A 136 0.11 -27.72 -2.29
N VAL A 137 -0.13 -26.92 -1.25
CA VAL A 137 -0.13 -27.38 0.14
C VAL A 137 -1.22 -28.43 0.31
N LYS A 138 -2.48 -28.10 -0.01
CA LYS A 138 -3.64 -28.99 0.16
C LYS A 138 -3.52 -30.32 -0.60
N ALA A 139 -2.80 -30.34 -1.72
CA ALA A 139 -2.60 -31.56 -2.51
C ALA A 139 -1.61 -32.56 -1.89
N LYS A 140 -0.79 -32.15 -0.91
CA LYS A 140 0.13 -33.05 -0.22
C LYS A 140 -0.64 -33.99 0.71
N PRO A 141 -0.29 -35.29 0.75
CA PRO A 141 -1.04 -36.27 1.55
C PRO A 141 -0.71 -36.24 3.04
N PHE A 142 0.49 -35.79 3.42
CA PHE A 142 0.98 -35.79 4.79
C PHE A 142 1.18 -34.38 5.32
N LYS A 143 0.86 -34.17 6.60
CA LYS A 143 0.95 -32.87 7.29
C LYS A 143 2.36 -32.29 7.26
N ASP A 144 3.39 -33.10 7.52
CA ASP A 144 4.78 -32.62 7.53
C ASP A 144 5.17 -32.04 6.16
N ASP A 145 4.84 -32.75 5.07
CA ASP A 145 5.05 -32.25 3.70
C ASP A 145 4.24 -30.97 3.39
N GLN A 146 3.05 -30.83 3.99
CA GLN A 146 2.21 -29.64 3.86
C GLN A 146 2.88 -28.44 4.52
N LEU A 147 3.37 -28.59 5.75
CA LEU A 147 4.03 -27.54 6.51
C LEU A 147 5.39 -27.14 5.89
N ASP A 148 6.20 -28.12 5.45
CA ASP A 148 7.46 -27.86 4.76
C ASP A 148 7.25 -27.07 3.46
N LEU A 149 6.23 -27.46 2.67
CA LEU A 149 5.88 -26.74 1.44
C LEU A 149 5.34 -25.35 1.74
N LEU A 150 4.58 -25.18 2.82
CA LEU A 150 4.06 -23.89 3.24
C LEU A 150 5.19 -22.94 3.66
N GLU A 151 6.13 -23.39 4.48
CA GLU A 151 7.27 -22.60 4.94
C GLU A 151 8.19 -22.19 3.77
N ALA A 152 8.54 -23.15 2.91
CA ALA A 152 9.31 -22.85 1.70
C ALA A 152 8.52 -21.97 0.71
N GLY A 153 7.20 -22.15 0.67
CA GLY A 153 6.28 -21.47 -0.22
C GLY A 153 5.95 -20.05 0.21
N ILE A 154 6.00 -19.69 1.48
CA ILE A 154 5.73 -18.31 1.92
C ILE A 154 6.97 -17.42 1.72
N GLY A 155 8.15 -17.89 2.11
CA GLY A 155 9.39 -17.11 2.08
C GLY A 155 9.23 -15.74 2.75
N ASN A 156 9.69 -14.68 2.09
CA ASN A 156 9.56 -13.29 2.59
C ASN A 156 8.29 -12.58 2.08
N ARG A 157 7.32 -13.30 1.52
CA ARG A 157 6.10 -12.68 0.97
C ARG A 157 5.10 -12.42 2.10
N GLY A 158 4.47 -11.26 2.10
CA GLY A 158 3.39 -10.98 3.04
C GLY A 158 2.14 -11.80 2.73
N LEU A 159 1.22 -11.93 3.69
CA LEU A 159 -0.14 -12.44 3.49
C LEU A 159 -1.14 -11.64 4.32
N SER A 160 -2.42 -11.68 3.96
CA SER A 160 -3.50 -11.11 4.78
C SER A 160 -4.00 -12.10 5.85
N CYS A 161 -4.69 -11.60 6.87
CA CYS A 161 -5.37 -12.39 7.89
C CYS A 161 -6.37 -13.36 7.25
N LYS A 162 -7.12 -12.91 6.24
CA LYS A 162 -8.02 -13.75 5.43
C LYS A 162 -7.28 -14.91 4.76
N GLN A 163 -6.11 -14.64 4.19
CA GLN A 163 -5.28 -15.68 3.57
C GLN A 163 -4.74 -16.66 4.62
N CYS A 164 -4.36 -16.16 5.80
CA CYS A 164 -3.92 -17.00 6.92
C CYS A 164 -5.05 -17.94 7.36
N VAL A 165 -6.25 -17.41 7.59
CA VAL A 165 -7.45 -18.19 7.96
C VAL A 165 -7.75 -19.26 6.91
N ARG A 166 -7.65 -18.90 5.62
CA ARG A 166 -7.84 -19.86 4.53
C ARG A 166 -6.80 -20.97 4.53
N MET A 167 -5.54 -20.70 4.86
CA MET A 167 -4.52 -21.74 4.99
C MET A 167 -4.77 -22.62 6.21
N MET A 168 -5.14 -22.03 7.35
CA MET A 168 -5.50 -22.76 8.58
C MET A 168 -6.67 -23.73 8.32
N SER A 169 -7.65 -23.35 7.49
CA SER A 169 -8.83 -24.17 7.21
C SER A 169 -8.58 -25.44 6.39
N ILE A 170 -7.33 -25.69 5.96
CA ILE A 170 -6.92 -27.03 5.46
C ILE A 170 -7.07 -28.07 6.57
N TYR A 171 -6.88 -27.66 7.82
CA TYR A 171 -6.92 -28.55 8.98
C TYR A 171 -8.23 -28.42 9.75
N ARG A 172 -8.69 -29.55 10.26
CA ARG A 172 -9.93 -29.63 11.04
C ARG A 172 -9.72 -29.18 12.49
N PHE A 173 -8.58 -29.51 13.08
CA PHE A 173 -8.34 -29.31 14.52
C PHE A 173 -7.51 -28.07 14.79
N ASP A 174 -7.82 -27.37 15.87
CA ASP A 174 -7.15 -26.11 16.22
C ASP A 174 -5.65 -26.27 16.48
N ASP A 175 -5.19 -27.39 17.05
CA ASP A 175 -3.76 -27.59 17.28
C ASP A 175 -2.96 -27.56 15.95
N ASP A 176 -3.52 -28.14 14.88
CA ASP A 176 -2.92 -28.08 13.54
C ASP A 176 -3.03 -26.68 12.94
N LYS A 177 -4.18 -26.00 13.11
CA LYS A 177 -4.36 -24.60 12.68
C LYS A 177 -3.33 -23.68 13.35
N LEU A 178 -3.01 -23.92 14.63
CA LEU A 178 -2.01 -23.15 15.39
C LEU A 178 -0.58 -23.42 14.91
N GLU A 179 -0.26 -24.62 14.41
CA GLU A 179 1.03 -24.88 13.77
C GLU A 179 1.19 -24.10 12.47
N VAL A 180 0.14 -24.04 11.64
CA VAL A 180 0.12 -23.18 10.45
C VAL A 180 0.30 -21.71 10.84
N LEU A 181 -0.40 -21.25 11.88
CA LEU A 181 -0.31 -19.86 12.33
C LEU A 181 1.11 -19.49 12.78
N LYS A 182 1.85 -20.40 13.44
CA LYS A 182 3.25 -20.15 13.83
C LYS A 182 4.15 -19.87 12.62
N ILE A 183 3.91 -20.57 11.51
CA ILE A 183 4.68 -20.38 10.27
C ILE A 183 4.32 -19.05 9.61
N LEU A 184 3.02 -18.70 9.60
CA LEU A 184 2.52 -17.55 8.84
C LEU A 184 2.56 -16.22 9.59
N ALA A 185 2.49 -16.23 10.92
CA ALA A 185 2.41 -15.03 11.74
C ALA A 185 3.50 -13.96 11.42
N PRO A 186 4.77 -14.31 11.17
CA PRO A 186 5.80 -13.32 10.81
C PRO A 186 5.52 -12.55 9.52
N ASN A 187 4.71 -13.11 8.62
CA ASN A 187 4.44 -12.59 7.28
C ASN A 187 3.07 -11.89 7.17
N ILE A 188 2.28 -11.83 8.24
CA ILE A 188 0.96 -11.17 8.20
C ILE A 188 1.13 -9.65 8.08
N SER A 189 0.47 -9.07 7.07
CA SER A 189 0.62 -7.66 6.70
C SER A 189 -0.46 -6.74 7.27
N ASP A 190 -1.64 -7.27 7.59
CA ASP A 190 -2.86 -6.55 7.99
C ASP A 190 -3.23 -6.84 9.45
N ARG A 191 -2.35 -6.41 10.38
CA ARG A 191 -2.41 -6.77 11.81
C ARG A 191 -3.66 -6.29 12.52
N GLU A 192 -4.28 -5.22 12.02
CA GLU A 192 -5.56 -4.71 12.48
C GLU A 192 -6.70 -5.74 12.35
N ASN A 193 -6.55 -6.75 11.49
CA ASN A 193 -7.53 -7.81 11.26
C ASN A 193 -7.23 -9.11 12.00
N TYR A 194 -6.34 -9.10 13.01
CA TYR A 194 -6.00 -10.30 13.80
C TYR A 194 -7.20 -11.02 14.42
N ASP A 195 -8.28 -10.29 14.72
CA ASP A 195 -9.51 -10.92 15.23
C ASP A 195 -10.11 -11.93 14.22
N GLU A 196 -9.87 -11.79 12.92
CA GLU A 196 -10.29 -12.79 11.93
C GLU A 196 -9.63 -14.15 12.14
N ILE A 197 -8.35 -14.16 12.52
CA ILE A 197 -7.58 -15.39 12.82
C ILE A 197 -8.05 -15.99 14.13
N ILE A 198 -8.27 -15.15 15.13
CA ILE A 198 -8.66 -15.58 16.48
C ILE A 198 -10.06 -16.21 16.41
N ASN A 199 -11.02 -15.54 15.75
CA ASN A 199 -12.39 -16.00 15.60
C ASN A 199 -12.54 -17.25 14.70
N ALA A 200 -11.46 -17.69 14.02
CA ALA A 200 -11.44 -18.90 13.21
C ALA A 200 -11.09 -20.18 14.01
N LEU A 201 -10.79 -20.03 15.30
CA LEU A 201 -10.49 -21.13 16.21
C LEU A 201 -11.75 -21.53 16.99
N ASP A 202 -11.88 -22.81 17.28
CA ASP A 202 -13.08 -23.38 17.88
C ASP A 202 -13.05 -23.31 19.43
N PHE A 203 -11.86 -23.21 20.02
CA PHE A 203 -11.69 -23.20 21.48
C PHE A 203 -11.03 -21.92 22.01
N ILE A 204 -11.52 -21.42 23.14
CA ILE A 204 -10.97 -20.24 23.85
C ILE A 204 -9.47 -20.44 24.17
N SER A 205 -9.06 -21.65 24.57
CA SER A 205 -7.66 -21.95 24.84
C SER A 205 -6.78 -21.82 23.59
N SER A 206 -7.32 -22.12 22.41
CA SER A 206 -6.65 -21.91 21.12
C SER A 206 -6.56 -20.43 20.78
N GLU A 207 -7.64 -19.67 21.01
CA GLU A 207 -7.65 -18.20 20.85
C GLU A 207 -6.54 -17.54 21.69
N GLU A 208 -6.38 -17.93 22.95
CA GLU A 208 -5.31 -17.41 23.81
C GLU A 208 -3.91 -17.74 23.27
N LYS A 209 -3.70 -18.97 22.78
CA LYS A 209 -2.44 -19.36 22.12
C LYS A 209 -2.20 -18.54 20.86
N ALA A 210 -3.23 -18.31 20.03
CA ALA A 210 -3.12 -17.50 18.82
C ALA A 210 -2.78 -16.05 19.16
N ARG A 211 -3.41 -15.45 20.18
CA ARG A 211 -3.06 -14.11 20.68
C ARG A 211 -1.59 -14.03 21.10
N SER A 212 -1.08 -15.07 21.77
CA SER A 212 0.33 -15.16 22.13
C SER A 212 1.25 -15.26 20.90
N ILE A 213 0.90 -16.05 19.89
CA ILE A 213 1.68 -16.18 18.63
C ILE A 213 1.72 -14.85 17.88
N LEU A 214 0.59 -14.14 17.83
CA LEU A 214 0.43 -12.85 17.14
C LEU A 214 1.05 -11.67 17.90
N GLY A 215 1.57 -11.89 19.11
CA GLY A 215 2.20 -10.85 19.93
C GLY A 215 1.22 -9.83 20.53
N ILE A 216 -0.07 -10.19 20.65
CA ILE A 216 -1.09 -9.33 21.26
C ILE A 216 -0.86 -9.37 22.78
N LYS A 217 -0.45 -8.24 23.36
CA LYS A 217 -0.30 -8.10 24.82
C LYS A 217 -1.68 -8.02 25.47
N LYS A 218 -1.86 -8.78 26.57
CA LYS A 218 -3.02 -8.66 27.47
C LYS A 218 -3.05 -7.27 28.13
#